data_AF-A0A7C6EMI6-F1
#
_entry.id   AF-A0A7C6EMI6-F1
#
_cell.length_a   1.000
_cell.length_b   1.000
_cell.length_c   1.000
_cell.angle_alpha   90.00
_cell.angle_beta   90.00
_cell.angle_gamma   90.00
#
_symmetry.space_group_name_H-M   'P 1'
#
loop_
_entity.id
_entity.type
_entity.pdbx_description
1 polymer ?
#
loop_
_entity_poly.entity_id
_entity_poly.type
_entity_poly.pdbx_seq_one_letter_code
_entity_poly.pdbx_strand_id
1 'polypeptide(L)'
;MAHNNHHHEVNTKNIIFVIFLNFFITIAEVLGGLFANSLSLISDALHNFSDSIAILISYIALRLSRRKSTIQKTFGFKRAEILAALFNASVLIIIIFFLFKEAFIRIFHPHKIDSLLMMVVAIVGLVANIIGVFLLKKDAHHNLNIKSAYLHLIADSLSSIAVVIGSILIKFFNIYIIDPILTIIIGLYILRESYFIVRDTVNILMQSTPEGIDIMEIKCAIESIPEVHNLHHVHIWQMTDKDIHFEGHIDVCEDFRTSEVAIIIKKIEELLTNKFGINHTTIQVEFGTCSDKEIIKTC
;
A
#
# COMPACT_ATOMS: atom_id res chain seq x y z
N MET A 1 -6.78 -40.88 -7.00
CA MET A 1 -5.64 -40.19 -6.38
C MET A 1 -6.15 -38.83 -5.93
N ALA A 2 -6.36 -38.67 -4.62
CA ALA A 2 -6.86 -37.42 -4.05
C ALA A 2 -5.69 -36.44 -3.94
N HIS A 3 -5.80 -35.27 -4.58
CA HIS A 3 -4.87 -34.17 -4.39
C HIS A 3 -5.08 -33.57 -3.00
N ASN A 4 -4.17 -33.88 -2.07
CA ASN A 4 -4.04 -33.13 -0.82
C ASN A 4 -3.48 -31.75 -1.16
N ASN A 5 -4.36 -30.75 -1.30
CA ASN A 5 -3.96 -29.36 -1.15
C ASN A 5 -3.64 -29.15 0.33
N HIS A 6 -2.37 -29.33 0.69
CA HIS A 6 -1.84 -28.86 1.96
C HIS A 6 -1.93 -27.33 1.98
N HIS A 7 -3.04 -26.80 2.50
CA HIS A 7 -3.09 -25.42 2.95
C HIS A 7 -2.06 -25.29 4.08
N HIS A 8 -0.91 -24.71 3.77
CA HIS A 8 0.13 -24.44 4.75
C HIS A 8 -0.47 -23.46 5.77
N GLU A 9 -0.82 -23.98 6.95
CA GLU A 9 -1.44 -23.17 7.99
C GLU A 9 -0.38 -22.20 8.52
N VAL A 10 -0.67 -20.91 8.39
CA VAL A 10 0.20 -19.83 8.82
C VAL A 10 0.47 -19.95 10.32
N ASN A 11 1.72 -19.82 10.75
CA ASN A 11 2.03 -19.89 12.17
C ASN A 11 1.72 -18.56 12.87
N THR A 12 0.47 -18.42 13.32
CA THR A 12 -0.05 -17.23 14.02
C THR A 12 0.77 -16.86 15.27
N LYS A 13 1.39 -17.85 15.95
CA LYS A 13 2.25 -17.57 17.11
C LYS A 13 3.51 -16.80 16.72
N ASN A 14 4.13 -17.15 15.59
CA ASN A 14 5.31 -16.45 15.08
C ASN A 14 4.97 -15.00 14.71
N ILE A 15 3.82 -14.78 14.06
CA ILE A 15 3.37 -13.43 13.69
C ILE A 15 3.14 -12.56 14.93
N ILE A 16 2.41 -13.06 15.93
CA ILE A 16 2.15 -12.33 17.17
C ILE A 16 3.48 -12.02 17.88
N PHE A 17 4.39 -13.01 17.96
CA PHE A 17 5.71 -12.80 18.54
C PHE A 17 6.49 -11.69 17.83
N VAL A 18 6.52 -11.69 16.50
CA VAL A 18 7.18 -10.65 15.70
C VAL A 18 6.56 -9.26 15.92
N ILE A 19 5.24 -9.15 16.03
CA ILE A 19 4.56 -7.88 16.34
C ILE A 19 4.98 -7.34 17.71
N PHE A 20 4.94 -8.18 18.75
CA PHE A 20 5.38 -7.77 20.09
C PHE A 20 6.86 -7.41 20.11
N LEU A 21 7.69 -8.21 19.45
CA LEU A 21 9.12 -7.96 19.31
C LEU A 21 9.37 -6.57 18.70
N ASN A 22 8.76 -6.27 17.55
CA ASN A 22 8.88 -4.98 16.87
C ASN A 22 8.42 -3.81 17.76
N PHE A 23 7.31 -3.98 18.47
CA PHE A 23 6.79 -2.97 19.39
C PHE A 23 7.77 -2.63 20.51
N PHE A 24 8.37 -3.63 21.16
CA PHE A 24 9.35 -3.40 22.23
C PHE A 24 10.64 -2.77 21.72
N ILE A 25 11.09 -3.16 20.52
CA ILE A 25 12.28 -2.58 19.89
C ILE A 25 12.05 -1.13 19.52
N THR A 26 10.90 -0.81 18.95
CA THR A 26 10.52 0.56 18.63
C THR A 26 10.65 1.45 19.87
N ILE A 27 10.17 1.00 21.03
CA ILE A 27 10.33 1.73 22.29
C ILE A 27 11.81 1.87 22.68
N ALA A 28 12.59 0.80 22.57
CA ALA A 28 14.02 0.82 22.85
C ALA A 28 14.79 1.77 21.91
N GLU A 29 14.40 1.86 20.64
CA GLU A 29 15.00 2.74 19.64
C GLU A 29 14.61 4.21 19.85
N VAL A 30 13.35 4.49 20.23
CA VAL A 30 12.94 5.86 20.62
C VAL A 30 13.77 6.33 21.82
N LEU A 31 13.80 5.54 22.90
CA LEU A 31 14.55 5.90 24.11
C LEU A 31 16.05 5.95 23.83
N GLY A 32 16.56 4.96 23.11
CA GLY A 32 17.96 4.85 22.71
C GLY A 32 18.41 6.02 21.84
N GLY A 33 17.61 6.42 20.86
CA GLY A 33 17.89 7.56 19.98
C GLY A 33 17.88 8.89 20.73
N LEU A 34 16.92 9.10 21.65
CA LEU A 34 16.87 10.29 22.50
C LEU A 34 18.09 10.39 23.42
N PHE A 35 18.44 9.30 24.12
CA PHE A 35 19.58 9.27 25.04
C PHE A 35 20.92 9.29 24.32
N ALA A 36 21.02 8.65 23.14
CA ALA A 36 22.23 8.68 22.33
C ALA A 36 22.40 10.00 21.56
N ASN A 37 21.35 10.82 21.51
CA ASN A 37 21.25 12.01 20.68
C ASN A 37 21.47 11.69 19.18
N SER A 38 20.93 10.56 18.69
CA SER A 38 21.07 10.10 17.30
C SER A 38 19.75 10.29 16.53
N LEU A 39 19.81 11.07 15.44
CA LEU A 39 18.66 11.25 14.56
C LEU A 39 18.37 10.01 13.73
N SER A 40 19.40 9.22 13.35
CA SER A 40 19.16 8.03 12.54
C SER A 40 18.38 6.97 13.33
N LEU A 41 18.66 6.79 14.63
CA LEU A 41 17.87 5.91 15.50
C LEU A 41 16.45 6.44 15.71
N ILE A 42 16.28 7.75 15.91
CA ILE A 42 14.95 8.35 16.04
C ILE A 42 14.15 8.16 14.74
N SER A 43 14.80 8.29 13.58
CA SER A 43 14.16 8.09 12.27
C SER A 43 13.63 6.66 12.11
N ASP A 44 14.46 5.66 12.41
CA ASP A 44 14.10 4.24 12.35
C ASP A 44 12.93 3.94 13.32
N ALA A 45 13.05 4.44 14.55
CA ALA A 45 12.03 4.27 15.57
C ALA A 45 10.68 4.90 15.21
N LEU A 46 10.69 6.13 14.66
CA LEU A 46 9.47 6.82 14.27
C LEU A 46 8.79 6.16 13.07
N HIS A 47 9.56 5.55 12.15
CA HIS A 47 9.01 4.75 11.06
C HIS A 47 8.30 3.51 11.61
N ASN A 48 8.99 2.70 12.42
CA ASN A 48 8.44 1.47 13.03
C ASN A 48 7.20 1.76 13.90
N PHE A 49 7.23 2.88 14.61
CA PHE A 49 6.09 3.35 15.41
C PHE A 49 4.91 3.76 14.52
N SER A 50 5.17 4.51 13.44
CA SER A 50 4.13 4.92 12.49
C SER A 50 3.46 3.69 11.86
N ASP A 51 4.22 2.66 11.52
CA ASP A 51 3.68 1.42 10.94
C ASP A 51 2.82 0.65 11.94
N SER A 52 3.22 0.62 13.21
CA SER A 52 2.41 0.05 14.29
C SER A 52 1.06 0.78 14.44
N ILE A 53 1.08 2.12 14.38
CA ILE A 53 -0.15 2.93 14.39
C ILE A 53 -0.96 2.69 13.10
N ALA A 54 -0.31 2.59 11.95
CA ALA A 54 -0.95 2.35 10.67
C ALA A 54 -1.77 1.06 10.69
N ILE A 55 -1.23 -0.01 11.28
CA ILE A 55 -1.94 -1.28 11.45
C ILE A 55 -3.19 -1.11 12.31
N LEU A 56 -3.10 -0.36 13.42
CA LEU A 56 -4.25 -0.09 14.29
C LEU A 56 -5.34 0.72 13.55
N ILE A 57 -4.95 1.80 12.87
CA ILE A 57 -5.87 2.63 12.09
C ILE A 57 -6.49 1.80 10.96
N SER A 58 -5.69 0.98 10.26
CA SER A 58 -6.16 0.10 9.19
C SER A 58 -7.16 -0.94 9.69
N TYR A 59 -6.94 -1.50 10.89
CA TYR A 59 -7.91 -2.40 11.51
C TYR A 59 -9.25 -1.70 11.81
N ILE A 60 -9.21 -0.48 12.34
CA ILE A 60 -10.41 0.33 12.60
C ILE A 60 -11.11 0.66 11.26
N ALA A 61 -10.35 1.07 10.25
CA ALA A 61 -10.85 1.39 8.92
C ALA A 61 -11.50 0.17 8.24
N LEU A 62 -10.90 -1.02 8.35
CA LEU A 62 -11.46 -2.29 7.88
C LEU A 62 -12.77 -2.63 8.59
N ARG A 63 -12.84 -2.41 9.90
CA ARG A 63 -14.09 -2.62 10.65
C ARG A 63 -15.17 -1.63 10.19
N LEU A 64 -14.78 -0.41 9.86
CA LEU A 64 -15.69 0.60 9.33
C LEU A 64 -16.14 0.27 7.91
N SER A 65 -15.23 -0.18 7.02
CA SER A 65 -15.51 -0.53 5.62
C SER A 65 -16.49 -1.69 5.47
N ARG A 66 -16.49 -2.61 6.44
CA ARG A 66 -17.45 -3.73 6.52
C ARG A 66 -18.85 -3.33 6.98
N ARG A 67 -19.10 -2.08 7.38
CA ARG A 67 -20.46 -1.64 7.70
C ARG A 67 -21.32 -1.70 6.44
N LYS A 68 -22.55 -2.21 6.61
CA LYS A 68 -23.54 -2.25 5.53
C LYS A 68 -23.80 -0.85 4.96
N SER A 69 -24.06 -0.78 3.67
CA SER A 69 -24.50 0.45 3.01
C SER A 69 -25.82 0.94 3.61
N THR A 70 -26.01 2.26 3.59
CA THR A 70 -27.24 2.92 4.02
C THR A 70 -27.76 3.80 2.89
N ILE A 71 -28.99 4.32 3.02
CA ILE A 71 -29.57 5.24 2.02
C ILE A 71 -28.71 6.51 1.89
N GLN A 72 -28.10 7.01 2.98
CA GLN A 72 -27.20 8.17 2.90
C GLN A 72 -25.78 7.82 2.42
N LYS A 73 -25.39 6.53 2.48
CA LYS A 73 -24.07 6.01 2.10
C LYS A 73 -24.26 4.76 1.26
N THR A 74 -24.64 4.94 0.00
CA THR A 74 -25.04 3.87 -0.93
C THR A 74 -23.93 2.84 -1.17
N PHE A 75 -22.67 3.28 -1.18
CA PHE A 75 -21.48 2.40 -1.22
C PHE A 75 -20.89 2.09 0.16
N GLY A 76 -21.55 2.50 1.25
CA GLY A 76 -21.05 2.33 2.62
C GLY A 76 -19.78 3.13 2.89
N PHE A 77 -18.89 2.56 3.71
CA PHE A 77 -17.63 3.19 4.15
C PHE A 77 -16.39 2.57 3.49
N LYS A 78 -16.54 2.06 2.26
CA LYS A 78 -15.48 1.35 1.55
C LYS A 78 -14.16 2.12 1.46
N ARG A 79 -14.22 3.43 1.18
CA ARG A 79 -13.04 4.32 1.09
C ARG A 79 -12.38 4.66 2.43
N ALA A 80 -12.88 4.19 3.57
CA ALA A 80 -12.27 4.46 4.87
C ALA A 80 -10.84 3.92 4.95
N GLU A 81 -10.57 2.77 4.32
CA GLU A 81 -9.22 2.17 4.24
C GLU A 81 -8.25 3.07 3.46
N ILE A 82 -8.70 3.60 2.32
CA ILE A 82 -7.91 4.50 1.47
C ILE A 82 -7.57 5.80 2.20
N LEU A 83 -8.55 6.39 2.90
CA LEU A 83 -8.35 7.60 3.70
C LEU A 83 -7.41 7.37 4.88
N ALA A 84 -7.49 6.20 5.52
CA ALA A 84 -6.58 5.81 6.60
C ALA A 84 -5.13 5.68 6.10
N ALA A 85 -4.93 5.02 4.96
CA ALA A 85 -3.62 4.87 4.34
C ALA A 85 -3.02 6.23 3.95
N LEU A 86 -3.81 7.10 3.32
CA LEU A 86 -3.38 8.46 2.95
C LEU A 86 -3.00 9.29 4.18
N PHE A 87 -3.81 9.24 5.24
CA PHE A 87 -3.53 9.94 6.49
C PHE A 87 -2.19 9.47 7.10
N ASN A 88 -1.99 8.15 7.20
CA ASN A 88 -0.76 7.59 7.75
C ASN A 88 0.47 8.01 6.93
N ALA A 89 0.42 7.86 5.62
CA ALA A 89 1.54 8.26 4.74
C ALA A 89 1.83 9.77 4.84
N SER A 90 0.80 10.61 4.96
CA SER A 90 0.96 12.05 5.13
C SER A 90 1.65 12.41 6.45
N VAL A 91 1.28 11.76 7.56
CA VAL A 91 1.93 11.95 8.86
C VAL A 91 3.41 11.56 8.80
N LEU A 92 3.73 10.42 8.18
CA LEU A 92 5.09 9.95 8.03
C LEU A 92 5.95 10.90 7.19
N ILE A 93 5.42 11.43 6.10
CA ILE A 93 6.08 12.46 5.28
C ILE A 93 6.41 13.72 6.09
N ILE A 94 5.48 14.19 6.92
CA ILE A 94 5.71 15.36 7.79
C ILE A 94 6.85 15.09 8.77
N ILE A 95 6.88 13.90 9.39
CA ILE A 95 7.95 13.48 10.30
C ILE A 95 9.30 13.47 9.57
N ILE A 96 9.37 12.92 8.36
CA ILE A 96 10.60 12.85 7.57
C ILE A 96 11.13 14.25 7.25
N PHE A 97 10.27 15.18 6.82
CA PHE A 97 10.70 16.56 6.54
C PHE A 97 11.21 17.28 7.79
N PHE A 98 10.61 17.02 8.95
CA PHE A 98 11.13 17.50 10.23
C PHE A 98 12.52 16.93 10.52
N LEU A 99 12.72 15.62 10.34
CA LEU A 99 14.03 14.98 10.53
C LEU A 99 15.08 15.46 9.54
N PHE A 100 14.72 15.72 8.28
CA PHE A 100 15.63 16.31 7.29
C PHE A 100 16.08 17.71 7.70
N LYS A 101 15.18 18.54 8.21
CA LYS A 101 15.53 19.85 8.75
C LYS A 101 16.55 19.72 9.89
N GLU A 102 16.28 18.85 10.87
CA GLU A 102 17.20 18.63 12.00
C GLU A 102 18.54 18.05 11.54
N ALA A 103 18.53 17.09 10.61
CA ALA A 103 19.73 16.51 10.05
C ALA A 103 20.59 17.56 9.33
N PHE A 104 19.96 18.43 8.54
CA PHE A 104 20.65 19.53 7.85
C PHE A 104 21.30 20.51 8.84
N ILE A 105 20.60 20.87 9.92
CA ILE A 105 21.17 21.72 11.00
C ILE A 105 22.38 21.03 11.63
N ARG A 106 22.31 19.72 11.90
CA ARG A 106 23.40 18.95 12.52
C ARG A 106 24.62 18.74 11.63
N ILE A 107 24.50 18.87 10.31
CA ILE A 107 25.65 18.88 9.39
C ILE A 107 26.53 20.10 9.66
N PHE A 108 25.93 21.28 9.85
CA PHE A 108 26.67 22.53 10.11
C PHE A 108 27.02 22.73 11.59
N HIS A 109 26.24 22.15 12.49
CA HIS A 109 26.47 22.17 13.93
C HIS A 109 26.49 20.75 14.50
N PRO A 110 27.61 20.01 14.34
CA PRO A 110 27.71 18.64 14.82
C PRO A 110 27.53 18.56 16.33
N HIS A 111 26.60 17.72 16.76
CA HIS A 111 26.40 17.41 18.17
C HIS A 111 27.13 16.12 18.52
N LYS A 112 27.57 16.00 19.78
CA LYS A 112 28.15 14.76 20.27
C LYS A 112 27.07 13.69 20.34
N ILE A 113 27.38 12.50 19.82
CA ILE A 113 26.52 11.33 19.80
C ILE A 113 27.15 10.28 20.70
N ASP A 114 26.34 9.64 21.56
CA ASP A 114 26.79 8.45 22.27
C ASP A 114 26.79 7.27 21.30
N SER A 115 27.90 7.12 20.57
CA SER A 115 28.08 6.06 19.58
C SER A 115 28.00 4.65 20.18
N LEU A 116 28.30 4.48 21.47
CA LEU A 116 28.23 3.16 22.10
C LEU A 116 26.77 2.77 22.33
N LEU A 117 25.99 3.69 22.90
CA LEU A 117 24.55 3.48 23.10
C LEU A 117 23.85 3.31 21.75
N MET A 118 24.19 4.16 20.77
CA MET A 118 23.67 4.06 19.40
C MET A 118 23.92 2.66 18.80
N MET A 119 25.15 2.16 18.91
CA MET A 119 25.54 0.85 18.39
C MET A 119 24.80 -0.29 19.08
N VAL A 120 24.69 -0.27 20.42
CA VAL A 120 24.00 -1.33 21.18
C VAL A 120 22.53 -1.41 20.78
N VAL A 121 21.86 -0.27 20.69
CA VAL A 121 20.44 -0.19 20.31
C VAL A 121 20.24 -0.69 18.88
N ALA A 122 21.08 -0.23 17.93
CA ALA A 122 21.00 -0.67 16.54
C ALA A 122 21.28 -2.17 16.36
N ILE A 123 22.21 -2.75 17.15
CA ILE A 123 22.46 -4.20 17.14
C ILE A 123 21.25 -4.97 17.68
N VAL A 124 20.63 -4.49 18.76
CA VAL A 124 19.42 -5.13 19.32
C VAL A 124 18.29 -5.12 18.30
N GLY A 125 18.05 -3.98 17.64
CA GLY A 125 17.06 -3.87 16.56
C GLY A 125 17.38 -4.81 15.39
N LEU A 126 18.62 -4.79 14.90
CA LEU A 126 19.07 -5.67 13.82
C LEU A 126 18.88 -7.16 14.15
N VAL A 127 19.31 -7.61 15.32
CA VAL A 127 19.19 -9.01 15.74
C VAL A 127 17.73 -9.42 15.75
N ALA A 128 16.86 -8.57 16.25
CA ALA A 128 15.45 -8.88 16.32
C ALA A 128 14.73 -8.84 14.97
N ASN A 129 15.07 -7.91 14.09
CA ASN A 129 14.57 -7.91 12.71
C ASN A 129 15.01 -9.19 11.99
N ILE A 130 16.27 -9.60 12.15
CA ILE A 130 16.78 -10.88 11.63
C ILE A 130 16.00 -12.08 12.20
N ILE A 131 15.72 -12.10 13.50
CA ILE A 131 14.88 -13.15 14.12
C ILE A 131 13.49 -13.17 13.44
N GLY A 132 12.86 -12.01 13.26
CA GLY A 132 11.57 -11.90 12.58
C GLY A 132 11.62 -12.40 11.13
N VAL A 133 12.65 -12.04 10.37
CA VAL A 133 12.91 -12.54 9.01
C VAL A 133 12.97 -14.06 9.00
N PHE A 134 13.73 -14.70 9.90
CA PHE A 134 13.83 -16.16 9.97
C PHE A 134 12.50 -16.82 10.38
N LEU A 135 11.76 -16.22 11.31
CA LEU A 135 10.47 -16.74 11.78
C LEU A 135 9.39 -16.70 10.69
N LEU A 136 9.41 -15.67 9.82
CA LEU A 136 8.41 -15.48 8.77
C LEU A 136 8.82 -16.10 7.41
N LYS A 137 10.10 -16.44 7.20
CA LYS A 137 10.63 -16.92 5.91
C LYS A 137 9.82 -18.04 5.27
N LYS A 138 9.46 -19.08 6.04
CA LYS A 138 8.72 -20.23 5.51
C LYS A 138 7.29 -19.86 5.08
N ASP A 139 6.64 -19.03 5.89
CA ASP A 139 5.26 -18.62 5.68
C ASP A 139 5.14 -17.55 4.58
N ALA A 140 6.19 -16.75 4.37
CA ALA A 140 6.30 -15.74 3.31
C ALA A 140 6.24 -16.33 1.88
N HIS A 141 6.64 -17.58 1.69
CA HIS A 141 6.53 -18.24 0.37
C HIS A 141 5.09 -18.62 0.01
N HIS A 142 4.21 -18.75 1.01
CA HIS A 142 2.86 -19.28 0.83
C HIS A 142 1.77 -18.22 1.01
N ASN A 143 2.09 -17.06 1.60
CA ASN A 143 1.12 -16.01 1.89
C ASN A 143 1.69 -14.62 1.53
N LEU A 144 0.98 -13.90 0.66
CA LEU A 144 1.39 -12.57 0.20
C LEU A 144 1.46 -11.52 1.33
N ASN A 145 0.55 -11.57 2.30
CA ASN A 145 0.58 -10.64 3.44
C ASN A 145 1.82 -10.88 4.30
N ILE A 146 2.18 -12.15 4.51
CA ILE A 146 3.39 -12.51 5.26
C ILE A 146 4.64 -12.20 4.44
N LYS A 147 4.59 -12.38 3.12
CA LYS A 147 5.65 -11.94 2.20
C LYS A 147 5.91 -10.45 2.33
N SER A 148 4.84 -9.64 2.39
CA SER A 148 4.95 -8.19 2.60
C SER A 148 5.64 -7.87 3.92
N ALA A 149 5.18 -8.47 5.04
CA ALA A 149 5.80 -8.28 6.35
C ALA A 149 7.27 -8.75 6.39
N TYR A 150 7.58 -9.87 5.74
CA TYR A 150 8.93 -10.41 5.61
C TYR A 150 9.86 -9.47 4.84
N LEU A 151 9.39 -8.91 3.72
CA LEU A 151 10.17 -7.95 2.92
C LEU A 151 10.40 -6.64 3.67
N HIS A 152 9.40 -6.18 4.44
CA HIS A 152 9.53 -5.01 5.30
C HIS A 152 10.64 -5.21 6.36
N LEU A 153 10.63 -6.33 7.09
CA LEU A 153 11.69 -6.63 8.08
C LEU A 153 13.09 -6.74 7.45
N ILE A 154 13.19 -7.16 6.19
CA ILE A 154 14.46 -7.13 5.46
C ILE A 154 14.91 -5.69 5.21
N ALA A 155 14.00 -4.80 4.82
CA ALA A 155 14.30 -3.38 4.62
C ALA A 155 14.75 -2.73 5.93
N ASP A 156 14.07 -3.00 7.05
CA ASP A 156 14.45 -2.48 8.36
C ASP A 156 15.82 -3.05 8.81
N SER A 157 16.08 -4.33 8.52
CA SER A 157 17.40 -4.91 8.78
C SER A 157 18.52 -4.17 8.02
N LEU A 158 18.27 -3.77 6.77
CA LEU A 158 19.24 -2.99 5.98
C LEU A 158 19.46 -1.58 6.57
N SER A 159 18.38 -0.93 7.03
CA SER A 159 18.43 0.32 7.80
C SER A 159 19.32 0.15 9.05
N SER A 160 19.03 -0.85 9.89
CA SER A 160 19.78 -1.09 11.12
C SER A 160 21.25 -1.42 10.84
N ILE A 161 21.58 -2.16 9.77
CA ILE A 161 22.97 -2.39 9.34
C ILE A 161 23.68 -1.07 9.03
N ALA A 162 23.04 -0.16 8.30
CA ALA A 162 23.61 1.15 8.00
C ALA A 162 23.88 1.96 9.28
N VAL A 163 22.96 1.92 10.25
CA VAL A 163 23.12 2.56 11.57
C VAL A 163 24.26 1.92 12.38
N VAL A 164 24.38 0.59 12.40
CA VAL A 164 25.49 -0.11 13.06
C VAL A 164 26.83 0.30 12.46
N ILE A 165 26.96 0.27 11.13
CA ILE A 165 28.18 0.71 10.44
C ILE A 165 28.48 2.17 10.77
N GLY A 166 27.47 3.04 10.75
CA GLY A 166 27.60 4.44 11.12
C GLY A 166 28.12 4.64 12.54
N SER A 167 27.55 3.92 13.51
CA SER A 167 27.95 3.99 14.91
C SER A 167 29.41 3.57 15.13
N ILE A 168 29.89 2.55 14.41
CA ILE A 168 31.29 2.11 14.42
C ILE A 168 32.19 3.24 13.89
N LEU A 169 31.83 3.84 12.76
CA LEU A 169 32.60 4.93 12.19
C LEU A 169 32.64 6.17 13.11
N ILE A 170 31.51 6.54 13.73
CA ILE A 170 31.47 7.63 14.71
C ILE A 170 32.38 7.31 15.90
N LYS A 171 32.35 6.08 16.41
CA LYS A 171 33.16 5.66 17.57
C LYS A 171 34.66 5.74 17.31
N PHE A 172 35.13 5.30 16.15
CA PHE A 172 36.56 5.24 15.83
C PHE A 172 37.11 6.56 15.29
N PHE A 173 36.32 7.31 14.51
CA PHE A 173 36.79 8.51 13.82
C PHE A 173 36.26 9.83 14.44
N ASN A 174 35.33 9.77 15.40
CA ASN A 174 34.66 10.94 15.99
C ASN A 174 33.97 11.85 14.96
N ILE A 175 33.53 11.29 13.83
CA ILE A 175 32.85 12.02 12.75
C ILE A 175 31.34 11.97 13.00
N TYR A 176 30.82 12.92 13.78
CA TYR A 176 29.40 12.95 14.15
C TYR A 176 28.45 13.31 12.99
N ILE A 177 28.96 13.82 11.87
CA ILE A 177 28.18 14.12 10.64
C ILE A 177 27.62 12.86 9.98
N ILE A 178 28.13 11.67 10.33
CA ILE A 178 27.64 10.40 9.79
C ILE A 178 26.17 10.16 10.15
N ASP A 179 25.75 10.50 11.37
CA ASP A 179 24.36 10.34 11.82
C ASP A 179 23.36 11.14 10.97
N PRO A 180 23.50 12.47 10.77
CA PRO A 180 22.57 13.19 9.90
C PRO A 180 22.63 12.74 8.43
N ILE A 181 23.78 12.27 7.93
CA ILE A 181 23.84 11.67 6.58
C ILE A 181 22.98 10.39 6.53
N LEU A 182 23.10 9.52 7.53
CA LEU A 182 22.29 8.30 7.62
C LEU A 182 20.81 8.63 7.77
N THR A 183 20.44 9.63 8.58
CA THR A 183 19.06 10.11 8.69
C THR A 183 18.51 10.55 7.33
N ILE A 184 19.29 11.28 6.53
CA ILE A 184 18.86 11.70 5.19
C ILE A 184 18.68 10.49 4.27
N ILE A 185 19.63 9.55 4.26
CA ILE A 185 19.56 8.35 3.40
C ILE A 185 18.34 7.49 3.77
N ILE A 186 18.15 7.19 5.05
CA ILE A 186 17.03 6.39 5.55
C ILE A 186 15.71 7.13 5.27
N GLY A 187 15.65 8.43 5.57
CA GLY A 187 14.45 9.23 5.31
C GLY A 187 14.10 9.32 3.82
N LEU A 188 15.08 9.36 2.90
CA LEU A 188 14.81 9.33 1.45
C LEU A 188 14.22 8.00 1.00
N TYR A 189 14.67 6.89 1.59
CA TYR A 189 14.08 5.59 1.36
C TYR A 189 12.62 5.55 1.82
N ILE A 190 12.33 5.98 3.06
CA ILE A 190 10.97 6.00 3.59
C ILE A 190 10.07 6.97 2.81
N LEU A 191 10.61 8.11 2.36
CA LEU A 191 9.88 9.09 1.55
C LEU A 191 9.45 8.50 0.20
N ARG A 192 10.31 7.69 -0.43
CA ARG A 192 9.98 6.98 -1.67
C ARG A 192 8.82 6.00 -1.46
N GLU A 193 8.87 5.20 -0.40
CA GLU A 193 7.78 4.25 -0.09
C GLU A 193 6.46 5.01 0.19
N SER A 194 6.54 6.08 0.99
CA SER A 194 5.39 6.94 1.29
C SER A 194 4.80 7.60 0.03
N TYR A 195 5.64 7.99 -0.94
CA TYR A 195 5.19 8.57 -2.20
C TYR A 195 4.33 7.62 -3.01
N PHE A 196 4.70 6.33 -3.11
CA PHE A 196 3.89 5.34 -3.83
C PHE A 196 2.52 5.16 -3.16
N ILE A 197 2.48 5.06 -1.82
CA ILE A 197 1.21 4.95 -1.07
C ILE A 197 0.32 6.18 -1.31
N VAL A 198 0.88 7.39 -1.24
CA VAL A 198 0.12 8.63 -1.49
C VAL A 198 -0.39 8.65 -2.92
N ARG A 199 0.45 8.34 -3.91
CA ARG A 199 0.07 8.32 -5.33
C ARG A 199 -1.09 7.35 -5.57
N ASP A 200 -0.98 6.12 -5.06
CA ASP A 200 -1.97 5.07 -5.30
C ASP A 200 -3.30 5.40 -4.60
N THR A 201 -3.26 5.88 -3.36
CA THR A 201 -4.46 6.31 -2.63
C THR A 201 -5.13 7.52 -3.27
N VAL A 202 -4.35 8.51 -3.73
CA VAL A 202 -4.87 9.67 -4.47
C VAL A 202 -5.49 9.24 -5.80
N ASN A 203 -4.88 8.33 -6.54
CA ASN A 203 -5.45 7.79 -7.78
C ASN A 203 -6.83 7.14 -7.53
N ILE A 204 -6.97 6.35 -6.47
CA ILE A 204 -8.27 5.75 -6.10
C ILE A 204 -9.29 6.84 -5.73
N LEU A 205 -8.88 7.86 -4.98
CA LEU A 205 -9.77 8.98 -4.59
C LEU A 205 -10.20 9.83 -5.79
N MET A 206 -9.31 10.02 -6.76
CA MET A 206 -9.54 10.75 -8.02
C MET A 206 -10.31 9.93 -9.05
N GLN A 207 -10.69 8.68 -8.72
CA GLN A 207 -11.39 7.76 -9.64
C GLN A 207 -10.60 7.50 -10.92
N SER A 208 -9.27 7.49 -10.83
CA SER A 208 -8.40 7.11 -11.93
C SER A 208 -8.68 5.68 -12.36
N THR A 209 -8.44 5.40 -13.64
CA THR A 209 -8.45 4.02 -14.15
C THR A 209 -7.41 3.19 -13.39
N PRO A 210 -7.78 2.01 -12.88
CA PRO A 210 -6.87 1.15 -12.12
C PRO A 210 -5.61 0.78 -12.90
N GLU A 211 -4.47 0.69 -12.19
CA GLU A 211 -3.24 0.20 -12.80
C GLU A 211 -3.44 -1.22 -13.36
N GLY A 212 -2.99 -1.45 -14.60
CA GLY A 212 -3.10 -2.75 -15.27
C GLY A 212 -4.40 -2.99 -16.05
N ILE A 213 -5.36 -2.07 -16.02
CA ILE A 213 -6.55 -2.13 -16.88
C ILE A 213 -6.33 -1.30 -18.14
N ASP A 214 -6.41 -1.94 -19.30
CA ASP A 214 -6.45 -1.28 -20.60
C ASP A 214 -7.91 -1.16 -21.08
N ILE A 215 -8.41 0.07 -21.16
CA ILE A 215 -9.78 0.38 -21.61
C ILE A 215 -9.98 -0.05 -23.07
N MET A 216 -8.95 0.05 -23.91
CA MET A 216 -9.04 -0.39 -25.30
C MET A 216 -9.13 -1.91 -25.41
N GLU A 217 -8.46 -2.65 -24.52
CA GLU A 217 -8.62 -4.10 -24.46
C GLU A 217 -10.05 -4.49 -24.05
N ILE A 218 -10.64 -3.78 -23.09
CA ILE A 218 -12.03 -3.97 -22.68
C ILE A 218 -12.97 -3.70 -23.85
N LYS A 219 -12.78 -2.58 -24.56
CA LYS A 219 -13.57 -2.23 -25.74
C LYS A 219 -13.53 -3.32 -26.80
N CYS A 220 -12.33 -3.76 -27.19
CA CYS A 220 -12.17 -4.84 -28.17
C CYS A 220 -12.83 -6.14 -27.70
N ALA A 221 -12.76 -6.47 -26.41
CA ALA A 221 -13.36 -7.68 -25.87
C ALA A 221 -14.90 -7.61 -25.87
N ILE A 222 -15.49 -6.47 -25.50
CA ILE A 222 -16.94 -6.26 -25.53
C ILE A 222 -17.46 -6.23 -26.96
N GLU A 223 -16.79 -5.51 -27.87
CA GLU A 223 -17.17 -5.40 -29.29
C GLU A 223 -16.94 -6.71 -30.07
N SER A 224 -16.28 -7.71 -29.48
CA SER A 224 -16.22 -9.07 -30.05
C SER A 224 -17.53 -9.87 -29.89
N ILE A 225 -18.45 -9.38 -29.05
CA ILE A 225 -19.78 -9.98 -28.86
C ILE A 225 -20.65 -9.58 -30.06
N PRO A 226 -21.19 -10.53 -30.85
CA PRO A 226 -21.86 -10.24 -32.12
C PRO A 226 -23.01 -9.22 -32.04
N GLU A 227 -23.70 -9.18 -30.89
CA GLU A 227 -24.83 -8.30 -30.66
C GLU A 227 -24.43 -6.84 -30.36
N VAL A 228 -23.16 -6.57 -30.07
CA VAL A 228 -22.64 -5.25 -29.70
C VAL A 228 -21.94 -4.60 -30.88
N HIS A 229 -22.44 -3.43 -31.30
CA HIS A 229 -21.84 -2.65 -32.38
C HIS A 229 -20.69 -1.77 -31.86
N ASN A 230 -20.87 -1.14 -30.69
CA ASN A 230 -19.91 -0.19 -30.16
C ASN A 230 -20.00 -0.05 -28.63
N LEU A 231 -18.84 0.08 -27.97
CA LEU A 231 -18.73 0.52 -26.57
C LEU A 231 -18.20 1.96 -26.50
N HIS A 232 -18.92 2.84 -25.80
CA HIS A 232 -18.55 4.25 -25.62
C HIS A 232 -18.91 4.77 -24.22
N HIS A 233 -18.48 6.00 -23.93
CA HIS A 233 -18.73 6.67 -22.64
C HIS A 233 -18.36 5.81 -21.41
N VAL A 234 -17.16 5.23 -21.46
CA VAL A 234 -16.66 4.30 -20.45
C VAL A 234 -16.04 5.04 -19.27
N HIS A 235 -16.42 4.66 -18.06
CA HIS A 235 -15.80 5.08 -16.81
C HIS A 235 -15.41 3.84 -16.00
N ILE A 236 -14.16 3.79 -15.54
CA ILE A 236 -13.64 2.69 -14.73
C ILE A 236 -12.92 3.27 -13.54
N TRP A 237 -13.29 2.85 -12.33
CA TRP A 237 -12.68 3.34 -11.10
C TRP A 237 -12.61 2.27 -10.01
N GLN A 238 -11.81 2.54 -8.98
CA GLN A 238 -11.71 1.70 -7.79
C GLN A 238 -12.39 2.36 -6.59
N MET A 239 -13.03 1.54 -5.75
CA MET A 239 -13.53 1.95 -4.42
C MET A 239 -12.60 1.52 -3.30
N THR A 240 -11.91 0.40 -3.51
CA THR A 240 -10.83 -0.18 -2.70
C THR A 240 -9.87 -0.89 -3.65
N ASP A 241 -8.77 -1.44 -3.15
CA ASP A 241 -7.78 -2.19 -3.94
C ASP A 241 -8.38 -3.42 -4.66
N LYS A 242 -9.58 -3.87 -4.27
CA LYS A 242 -10.25 -5.07 -4.82
C LYS A 242 -11.60 -4.80 -5.46
N ASP A 243 -12.17 -3.63 -5.23
CA ASP A 243 -13.51 -3.27 -5.72
C ASP A 243 -13.38 -2.37 -6.95
N ILE A 244 -13.45 -2.98 -8.13
CA ILE A 244 -13.35 -2.31 -9.43
C ILE A 244 -14.75 -2.15 -10.03
N HIS A 245 -15.09 -0.92 -10.33
CA HIS A 245 -16.36 -0.52 -10.90
C HIS A 245 -16.20 -0.15 -12.37
N PHE A 246 -17.21 -0.49 -13.16
CA PHE A 246 -17.31 -0.16 -14.58
C PHE A 246 -18.68 0.46 -14.87
N GLU A 247 -18.67 1.55 -15.60
CA GLU A 247 -19.84 2.16 -16.22
C GLU A 247 -19.55 2.36 -17.71
N GLY A 248 -20.54 2.11 -18.56
CA GLY A 248 -20.37 2.33 -19.99
C GLY A 248 -21.66 2.21 -20.76
N HIS A 249 -21.65 2.70 -21.99
CA HIS A 249 -22.77 2.63 -22.92
C HIS A 249 -22.44 1.63 -24.03
N ILE A 250 -23.39 0.76 -24.35
CA ILE A 250 -23.28 -0.14 -25.50
C ILE A 250 -24.35 0.23 -26.53
N ASP A 251 -23.93 0.35 -27.79
CA ASP A 251 -24.84 0.43 -28.93
C ASP A 251 -24.99 -0.98 -29.51
N VAL A 252 -26.23 -1.45 -29.59
CA VAL A 252 -26.53 -2.79 -30.12
C VAL A 252 -26.77 -2.76 -31.63
N CYS A 253 -26.48 -3.88 -32.30
CA CYS A 253 -26.61 -3.98 -33.75
C CYS A 253 -28.07 -3.87 -34.25
N GLU A 254 -29.04 -4.24 -33.41
CA GLU A 254 -30.47 -4.33 -33.75
C GLU A 254 -31.34 -3.85 -32.58
N ASP A 255 -32.60 -3.54 -32.85
CA ASP A 255 -33.60 -3.20 -31.82
C ASP A 255 -34.08 -4.48 -31.09
N PHE A 256 -33.28 -4.90 -30.10
CA PHE A 256 -33.56 -6.06 -29.29
C PHE A 256 -34.66 -5.81 -28.25
N ARG A 257 -35.46 -6.83 -27.95
CA ARG A 257 -36.38 -6.76 -26.80
C ARG A 257 -35.58 -6.70 -25.51
N THR A 258 -36.12 -6.04 -24.49
CA THR A 258 -35.46 -5.89 -23.18
C THR A 258 -35.04 -7.24 -22.56
N SER A 259 -35.80 -8.31 -22.80
CA SER A 259 -35.45 -9.67 -22.35
C SER A 259 -34.20 -10.24 -23.04
N GLU A 260 -33.95 -9.89 -24.29
CA GLU A 260 -32.78 -10.32 -25.07
C GLU A 260 -31.56 -9.49 -24.66
N VAL A 261 -31.76 -8.19 -24.47
CA VAL A 261 -30.75 -7.28 -23.91
C VAL A 261 -30.23 -7.76 -22.56
N ALA A 262 -31.09 -8.27 -21.68
CA ALA A 262 -30.67 -8.82 -20.40
C ALA A 262 -29.67 -9.98 -20.54
N ILE A 263 -29.78 -10.79 -21.60
CA ILE A 263 -28.85 -11.87 -21.89
C ILE A 263 -27.50 -11.31 -22.36
N ILE A 264 -27.53 -10.26 -23.20
CA ILE A 264 -26.32 -9.57 -23.68
C ILE A 264 -25.56 -8.94 -22.50
N ILE A 265 -26.26 -8.20 -21.63
CA ILE A 265 -25.67 -7.60 -20.43
C ILE A 265 -24.99 -8.66 -19.57
N LYS A 266 -25.66 -9.80 -19.32
CA LYS A 266 -25.09 -10.89 -18.52
C LYS A 266 -23.81 -11.46 -19.14
N LYS A 267 -23.75 -11.64 -20.46
CA LYS A 267 -22.52 -12.07 -21.15
C LYS A 267 -21.38 -11.08 -20.95
N ILE A 268 -21.67 -9.78 -21.03
CA ILE A 268 -20.68 -8.71 -20.81
C ILE A 268 -20.21 -8.70 -19.35
N GLU A 269 -21.12 -8.80 -18.39
CA GLU A 269 -20.78 -8.87 -16.95
C GLU A 269 -19.87 -10.06 -16.63
N GLU A 270 -20.16 -11.24 -17.18
CA GLU A 270 -19.32 -12.44 -17.03
C GLU A 270 -17.93 -12.24 -17.66
N LEU A 271 -17.86 -11.61 -18.84
CA LEU A 271 -16.59 -11.28 -19.50
C LEU A 271 -15.76 -10.28 -18.68
N LEU A 272 -16.38 -9.20 -18.22
CA LEU A 272 -15.73 -8.17 -17.39
C LEU A 272 -15.23 -8.75 -16.06
N THR A 273 -16.03 -9.59 -15.42
CA THR A 273 -15.67 -10.25 -14.16
C THR A 273 -14.52 -11.22 -14.35
N ASN A 274 -14.63 -12.14 -15.31
CA ASN A 274 -13.68 -13.25 -15.45
C ASN A 274 -12.34 -12.83 -16.07
N LYS A 275 -12.36 -11.91 -17.04
CA LYS A 275 -11.15 -11.49 -17.76
C LYS A 275 -10.47 -10.29 -17.11
N PHE A 276 -11.23 -9.32 -16.61
CA PHE A 276 -10.70 -8.04 -16.15
C PHE A 276 -10.86 -7.81 -14.63
N GLY A 277 -11.51 -8.74 -13.90
CA GLY A 277 -11.69 -8.62 -12.45
C GLY A 277 -12.63 -7.51 -12.01
N ILE A 278 -13.45 -6.98 -12.92
CA ILE A 278 -14.44 -5.94 -12.64
C ILE A 278 -15.62 -6.58 -11.91
N ASN A 279 -15.92 -6.11 -10.70
CA ASN A 279 -16.87 -6.77 -9.81
C ASN A 279 -18.19 -6.01 -9.61
N HIS A 280 -18.28 -4.80 -10.18
CA HIS A 280 -19.50 -4.01 -10.20
C HIS A 280 -19.63 -3.31 -11.55
N THR A 281 -20.73 -3.56 -12.25
CA THR A 281 -20.93 -3.12 -13.62
C THR A 281 -22.27 -2.44 -13.76
N THR A 282 -22.32 -1.30 -14.45
CA THR A 282 -23.55 -0.66 -14.91
C THR A 282 -23.41 -0.40 -16.41
N ILE A 283 -24.33 -0.93 -17.21
CA ILE A 283 -24.30 -0.79 -18.66
C ILE A 283 -25.60 -0.14 -19.11
N GLN A 284 -25.48 1.00 -19.78
CA GLN A 284 -26.59 1.61 -20.51
C GLN A 284 -26.63 1.03 -21.93
N VAL A 285 -27.80 0.54 -22.35
CA VAL A 285 -27.98 -0.06 -23.68
C VAL A 285 -28.73 0.92 -24.57
N GLU A 286 -28.21 1.09 -25.77
CA GLU A 286 -28.67 2.08 -26.75
C GLU A 286 -28.84 1.43 -28.13
N PHE A 287 -29.71 2.00 -28.94
CA PHE A 287 -29.89 1.60 -30.34
C PHE A 287 -30.02 2.86 -31.21
N GLY A 288 -28.94 3.25 -31.87
CA GLY A 288 -28.96 4.35 -32.85
C GLY A 288 -29.22 5.74 -32.25
N THR A 289 -29.07 5.93 -30.94
CA THR A 289 -29.42 7.17 -30.22
C THR A 289 -28.26 8.12 -29.96
N CYS A 290 -27.00 7.64 -29.91
CA CYS A 290 -25.83 8.49 -29.63
C CYS A 290 -25.13 8.98 -30.90
N SER A 291 -24.94 10.31 -30.99
CA SER A 291 -24.15 10.95 -32.06
C SER A 291 -22.65 10.94 -31.80
N ASP A 292 -22.24 10.84 -30.53
CA ASP A 292 -20.85 10.76 -30.08
C ASP A 292 -20.58 9.36 -29.51
N LYS A 293 -19.67 8.64 -30.16
CA LYS A 293 -19.31 7.25 -29.83
C LYS A 293 -17.85 7.11 -29.40
N GLU A 294 -17.28 8.19 -28.85
CA GLU A 294 -15.94 8.16 -28.27
C GLU A 294 -15.89 7.32 -26.99
N ILE A 295 -14.76 6.63 -26.80
CA ILE A 295 -14.58 5.72 -25.68
C ILE A 295 -14.57 6.45 -24.33
N ILE A 296 -13.91 7.62 -24.28
CA ILE A 296 -13.97 8.55 -23.16
C ILE A 296 -14.58 9.83 -23.71
N LYS A 297 -15.71 10.25 -23.15
CA LYS A 297 -16.33 11.50 -23.56
C LYS A 297 -15.45 12.65 -23.09
N THR A 298 -14.77 13.32 -24.03
CA THR A 298 -14.07 14.56 -23.74
C THR A 298 -15.09 15.70 -23.78
N CYS A 299 -15.39 16.28 -22.62
CA CYS A 299 -16.23 17.49 -22.54
C CYS A 299 -15.58 18.68 -23.25
#